data_AF-A0A0L1IJ91-F1
#
_entry.id   AF-A0A0L1IJ91-F1
#
_cell.length_a   1.000
_cell.length_b   1.000
_cell.length_c   1.000
_cell.angle_alpha   90.00
_cell.angle_beta   90.00
_cell.angle_gamma   90.00
#
_symmetry.space_group_name_H-M   'P 1'
#
loop_
_entity.id
_entity.type
_entity.pdbx_description
1 polymer ?
#
loop_
_entity_poly.entity_id
_entity_poly.type
_entity_poly.pdbx_seq_one_letter_code
_entity_poly.pdbx_strand_id
1 'polypeptide(L)'
;MILEQIQQPCYLSLGFYKNNHPIEANGYADVVKNDTVIELKFVSEVRWTHFLQTACYMIALGLKKGVLWNVRNNEFYRIKINNEEEFKKQVPKTITKRRNK
;
A
#
# COMPACT_ATOMS: atom_id res chain seq x y z
N MET A 1 23.65 -10.00 -2.17
CA MET A 1 22.23 -10.33 -2.46
C MET A 1 21.48 -10.28 -1.16
N ILE A 2 20.50 -9.37 -1.03
CA ILE A 2 19.53 -9.45 0.07
C ILE A 2 18.46 -10.43 -0.39
N LEU A 3 18.27 -11.53 0.35
CA LEU A 3 17.33 -12.61 -0.01
C LEU A 3 15.87 -12.13 0.05
N GLU A 4 15.57 -11.34 1.07
CA GLU A 4 14.28 -10.70 1.34
C GLU A 4 14.46 -9.70 2.49
N GLN A 5 13.63 -8.67 2.52
CA GLN A 5 13.51 -7.75 3.66
C GLN A 5 12.18 -8.01 4.34
N ILE A 6 12.19 -8.12 5.66
CA ILE A 6 11.00 -8.40 6.47
C ILE A 6 10.67 -7.17 7.29
N GLN A 7 9.38 -6.84 7.40
CA GLN A 7 8.90 -5.65 8.11
C GLN A 7 9.65 -4.39 7.65
N GLN A 8 9.69 -4.17 6.34
CA GLN A 8 10.43 -3.09 5.72
C GLN A 8 9.72 -1.75 6.01
N PRO A 9 10.35 -0.80 6.74
CA PRO A 9 9.75 0.50 6.98
C PRO A 9 9.55 1.26 5.67
N CYS A 10 8.45 1.99 5.60
CA CYS A 10 8.08 2.78 4.43
C CYS A 10 7.31 4.04 4.85
N TYR A 11 7.49 5.08 4.04
CA TYR A 11 6.92 6.40 4.26
C TYR A 11 6.27 6.90 2.98
N LEU A 12 5.05 7.45 3.10
CA LEU A 12 4.30 7.96 1.98
C LEU A 12 3.73 9.36 2.29
N SER A 13 4.21 10.36 1.56
CA SER A 13 3.58 11.68 1.54
C SER A 13 2.41 11.69 0.54
N LEU A 14 1.25 12.15 1.00
CA LEU A 14 -0.02 12.19 0.25
C LEU A 14 -0.50 13.63 0.01
N GLY A 15 0.41 14.59 0.10
CA GLY A 15 0.12 16.02 -0.06
C GLY A 15 -0.41 16.65 1.23
N PHE A 16 -1.32 17.61 1.09
CA PHE A 16 -1.83 18.41 2.21
C PHE A 16 -3.36 18.32 2.33
N TYR A 17 -3.84 18.49 3.55
CA TYR A 17 -5.22 18.69 3.95
C TYR A 17 -5.49 20.20 4.14
N LYS A 18 -6.76 20.56 4.37
CA LYS A 18 -7.17 21.93 4.73
C LYS A 18 -6.23 22.57 5.75
N ASN A 19 -6.01 23.88 5.61
CA ASN A 19 -5.08 24.68 6.42
C ASN A 19 -3.61 24.23 6.29
N ASN A 20 -3.24 23.63 5.16
CA ASN A 20 -1.87 23.23 4.84
C ASN A 20 -1.29 22.17 5.78
N HIS A 21 -2.15 21.34 6.39
CA HIS A 21 -1.71 20.25 7.25
C HIS A 21 -1.24 19.07 6.37
N PRO A 22 0.00 18.57 6.50
CA PRO A 22 0.47 17.46 5.67
C PRO A 22 -0.32 16.18 5.95
N ILE A 23 -0.52 15.36 4.92
CA ILE A 23 -1.06 14.01 5.02
C ILE A 23 0.08 13.04 4.74
N GLU A 24 0.45 12.32 5.77
CA GLU A 24 1.58 11.40 5.75
C GLU A 24 1.12 10.04 6.28
N ALA A 25 1.65 8.98 5.68
CA ALA A 25 1.44 7.62 6.14
C ALA A 25 2.80 6.96 6.41
N ASN A 26 2.92 6.39 7.59
CA ASN A 26 4.06 5.57 8.01
C ASN A 26 3.59 4.13 8.15
N GLY A 27 4.40 3.17 7.72
CA GLY A 27 4.05 1.76 7.86
C GLY A 27 5.24 0.82 7.63
N TYR A 28 4.95 -0.47 7.77
CA TYR A 28 5.91 -1.55 7.55
C TYR A 28 5.29 -2.53 6.56
N ALA A 29 5.95 -2.74 5.43
CA ALA A 29 5.56 -3.78 4.49
C ALA A 29 6.05 -5.13 5.01
N ASP A 30 5.20 -6.15 5.04
CA ASP A 30 5.53 -7.43 5.67
C ASP A 30 6.78 -8.08 5.05
N VAL A 31 6.83 -8.17 3.72
CA VAL A 31 7.97 -8.73 3.00
C VAL A 31 8.23 -7.94 1.71
N VAL A 32 9.50 -7.65 1.43
CA VAL A 32 9.97 -7.18 0.11
C VAL A 32 10.95 -8.20 -0.44
N LYS A 33 10.61 -8.77 -1.60
CA LYS A 33 11.42 -9.81 -2.24
C LYS A 33 11.33 -9.67 -3.76
N ASN A 34 12.47 -9.73 -4.45
CA ASN A 34 12.54 -9.62 -5.91
C ASN A 34 11.73 -8.44 -6.47
N ASP A 35 11.95 -7.24 -5.91
CA ASP A 35 11.25 -5.99 -6.26
C ASP A 35 9.72 -6.07 -6.16
N THR A 36 9.22 -6.94 -5.28
CA THR A 36 7.80 -7.17 -5.06
C THR A 36 7.47 -6.98 -3.58
N VAL A 37 6.49 -6.11 -3.30
CA VAL A 37 5.87 -6.03 -1.98
C VAL A 37 4.95 -7.23 -1.81
N ILE A 38 5.07 -7.95 -0.72
CA ILE A 38 4.16 -9.03 -0.34
C ILE A 38 3.52 -8.63 1.00
N GLU A 39 2.22 -8.37 0.98
CA GLU A 39 1.40 -8.08 2.16
C GLU A 39 0.67 -9.36 2.59
N LEU A 40 0.81 -9.76 3.84
CA LEU A 40 0.18 -10.95 4.39
C LEU A 40 -1.10 -10.56 5.13
N LYS A 41 -2.14 -11.40 5.01
CA LYS A 41 -3.37 -11.29 5.80
C LYS A 41 -3.79 -12.66 6.33
N PHE A 42 -4.42 -12.66 7.51
CA PHE A 42 -5.11 -13.83 8.04
C PHE A 42 -6.58 -13.46 8.30
N VAL A 43 -7.40 -13.51 7.25
CA VAL A 43 -8.79 -13.02 7.27
C VAL A 43 -9.73 -14.01 6.60
N SER A 44 -11.02 -13.99 6.95
CA SER A 44 -12.03 -14.82 6.28
C SER A 44 -12.28 -14.38 4.83
N GLU A 45 -12.16 -13.08 4.57
CA GLU A 45 -12.36 -12.48 3.25
C GLU A 45 -11.45 -11.26 3.08
N VAL A 46 -10.86 -11.12 1.90
CA VAL A 46 -10.03 -9.97 1.54
C VAL A 46 -10.92 -8.77 1.17
N ARG A 47 -10.64 -7.60 1.74
CA ARG A 47 -11.39 -6.35 1.49
C ARG A 47 -10.59 -5.39 0.63
N TRP A 48 -11.30 -4.48 -0.05
CA TRP A 48 -10.69 -3.42 -0.88
C TRP A 48 -9.65 -2.58 -0.13
N THR A 49 -9.79 -2.41 1.19
CA THR A 49 -8.82 -1.72 2.04
C THR A 49 -7.46 -2.42 2.10
N HIS A 50 -7.43 -3.75 2.02
CA HIS A 50 -6.18 -4.52 2.00
C HIS A 50 -5.42 -4.28 0.69
N PHE A 51 -6.14 -4.19 -0.43
CA PHE A 51 -5.56 -3.81 -1.72
C PHE A 51 -5.02 -2.37 -1.68
N LEU A 52 -5.78 -1.43 -1.11
CA LEU A 52 -5.35 -0.04 -0.95
C LEU A 52 -4.07 0.05 -0.11
N GLN A 53 -4.00 -0.66 1.02
CA GLN A 53 -2.82 -0.70 1.89
C GLN A 53 -1.59 -1.24 1.14
N THR A 54 -1.73 -2.37 0.45
CA THR A 54 -0.64 -2.98 -0.32
C THR A 54 -0.15 -2.04 -1.43
N ALA A 55 -1.08 -1.39 -2.15
CA ALA A 55 -0.75 -0.40 -3.16
C ALA A 55 -0.05 0.83 -2.57
N CYS A 56 -0.42 1.29 -1.37
CA CYS A 56 0.31 2.36 -0.69
C CYS A 56 1.76 1.96 -0.36
N TYR A 57 2.00 0.72 0.09
CA TYR A 57 3.37 0.22 0.32
C TYR A 57 4.18 0.16 -0.97
N MET A 58 3.59 -0.29 -2.07
CA MET A 58 4.22 -0.28 -3.40
C MET A 58 4.71 1.13 -3.77
N ILE A 59 3.86 2.14 -3.59
CA ILE A 59 4.22 3.54 -3.87
C ILE A 59 5.30 4.04 -2.91
N ALA A 60 5.15 3.77 -1.62
CA ALA A 60 6.08 4.22 -0.58
C ALA A 60 7.51 3.69 -0.79
N LEU A 61 7.62 2.47 -1.34
CA LEU A 61 8.89 1.80 -1.61
C LEU A 61 9.38 1.95 -3.06
N GLY A 62 8.62 2.63 -3.93
CA GLY A 62 8.96 2.79 -5.35
C GLY A 62 8.92 1.49 -6.16
N LEU A 63 8.13 0.51 -5.73
CA LEU A 63 8.04 -0.82 -6.34
C LEU A 63 6.78 -0.96 -7.19
N LYS A 64 6.91 -1.61 -8.35
CA LYS A 64 5.80 -1.75 -9.33
C LYS A 64 4.98 -3.02 -9.17
N LYS A 65 5.45 -3.98 -8.36
CA LYS A 65 4.81 -5.27 -8.15
C LYS A 65 4.35 -5.40 -6.71
N GLY A 66 3.10 -5.81 -6.52
CA GLY A 66 2.53 -6.14 -5.23
C GLY A 66 1.85 -7.49 -5.26
N VAL A 67 1.91 -8.20 -4.14
CA VAL A 67 1.14 -9.41 -3.85
C VAL A 67 0.41 -9.18 -2.55
N LEU A 68 -0.89 -9.45 -2.55
CA LEU A 68 -1.68 -9.56 -1.34
C LEU A 68 -2.02 -11.04 -1.13
N TRP A 69 -1.54 -11.62 -0.03
CA TRP A 69 -1.66 -13.05 0.24
C TRP A 69 -2.44 -13.29 1.53
N ASN A 70 -3.61 -13.89 1.40
CA ASN A 70 -4.38 -14.37 2.53
C ASN A 70 -3.88 -15.76 2.93
N VAL A 71 -3.05 -15.84 3.95
CA VAL A 71 -2.45 -17.09 4.42
C VAL A 71 -3.46 -18.01 5.12
N ARG A 72 -4.68 -17.52 5.43
CA ARG A 72 -5.74 -18.36 6.02
C ARG A 72 -6.30 -19.38 5.03
N ASN A 73 -6.49 -18.99 3.78
CA ASN A 73 -7.11 -19.82 2.73
C ASN A 73 -6.23 -19.95 1.47
N ASN A 74 -5.01 -19.42 1.53
CA ASN A 74 -4.02 -19.41 0.46
C ASN A 74 -4.45 -18.65 -0.82
N GLU A 75 -5.42 -17.74 -0.73
CA GLU A 75 -5.75 -16.84 -1.83
C GLU A 75 -4.66 -15.78 -2.01
N PHE A 76 -4.20 -15.58 -3.25
CA PHE A 76 -3.21 -14.57 -3.59
C PHE A 76 -3.66 -13.71 -4.76
N TYR A 77 -3.43 -12.41 -4.63
CA TYR A 77 -3.76 -11.41 -5.64
C TYR A 77 -2.51 -10.66 -6.05
N ARG A 78 -2.26 -10.58 -7.37
CA ARG A 78 -1.24 -9.70 -7.92
C ARG A 78 -1.82 -8.33 -8.15
N ILE A 79 -1.12 -7.31 -7.66
CA ILE A 79 -1.54 -5.90 -7.75
C ILE A 79 -0.61 -5.18 -8.72
N LYS A 80 -1.23 -4.41 -9.62
CA LYS A 80 -0.56 -3.48 -10.53
C LYS A 80 -1.26 -2.13 -10.44
N ILE A 81 -0.50 -1.06 -10.24
CA ILE A 81 -1.00 0.31 -10.30
C ILE A 81 -0.78 0.80 -11.73
N ASN A 82 -1.87 1.05 -12.47
CA ASN A 82 -1.77 1.46 -13.88
C ASN A 82 -1.41 2.95 -14.04
N ASN A 83 -1.83 3.79 -13.11
CA ASN A 83 -1.52 5.22 -13.09
C ASN A 83 -1.20 5.64 -11.64
N GLU A 84 0.08 5.74 -11.34
CA GLU A 84 0.55 6.07 -9.98
C GLU A 84 0.18 7.50 -9.56
N GLU A 85 0.17 8.45 -10.49
CA GLU A 85 -0.19 9.84 -10.19
C GLU A 85 -1.67 9.96 -9.80
N GLU A 86 -2.55 9.34 -10.59
CA GLU A 86 -3.99 9.34 -10.28
C GLU A 86 -4.26 8.57 -8.99
N PHE A 87 -3.58 7.44 -8.77
CA PHE A 87 -3.67 6.72 -7.50
C PHE A 87 -3.31 7.62 -6.32
N LYS A 88 -2.14 8.28 -6.34
CA LYS A 88 -1.69 9.21 -5.29
C LYS A 88 -2.69 10.35 -5.06
N LYS A 89 -3.37 10.85 -6.10
CA LYS A 89 -4.43 11.87 -5.97
C LYS A 89 -5.72 11.35 -5.33
N GLN A 90 -6.06 10.07 -5.51
CA GLN A 90 -7.29 9.48 -5.00
C GLN A 90 -7.15 8.93 -3.57
N VAL A 91 -5.98 8.42 -3.19
CA VAL A 91 -5.71 7.93 -1.83
C VAL A 91 -6.14 8.92 -0.72
N PRO A 92 -5.68 10.19 -0.69
CA PRO A 92 -6.05 11.13 0.36
C PRO A 92 -7.56 11.41 0.38
N LYS A 93 -8.23 11.43 -0.78
CA LYS A 93 -9.70 11.59 -0.86
C LYS A 93 -10.41 10.38 -0.26
N THR A 94 -9.89 9.18 -0.49
CA THR A 94 -10.45 7.93 0.04
C THR A 94 -10.31 7.86 1.55
N ILE A 95 -9.12 8.07 2.09
CA ILE A 95 -8.86 7.94 3.54
C ILE A 95 -9.52 9.05 4.37
N THR A 96 -9.68 10.25 3.80
CA THR A 96 -10.39 11.37 4.46
C THR A 96 -11.89 11.38 4.23
N LYS A 97 -12.45 10.35 3.57
CA LYS A 97 -13.87 10.30 3.17
C LYS A 97 -14.30 11.56 2.40
N ARG A 98 -13.43 12.04 1.51
CA ARG A 98 -13.60 13.24 0.66
C ARG A 98 -13.75 14.55 1.44
N ARG A 99 -13.33 14.59 2.70
CA ARG A 99 -13.27 15.85 3.47
C ARG A 99 -12.08 16.72 3.05
N ASN A 100 -11.10 16.15 2.32
CA ASN A 100 -9.98 16.85 1.68
C ASN A 100 -10.31 17.35 0.25
N LYS A 101 -11.42 18.06 0.07
CA LYS A 101 -11.70 18.77 -1.18
C LYS A 101 -11.30 20.22 -1.07
#